data_AF-F6FFP4-F1
#
_entry.id   AF-F6FFP4-F1
#
_cell.length_a   1.000
_cell.length_b   1.000
_cell.length_c   1.000
_cell.angle_alpha   90.00
_cell.angle_beta   90.00
_cell.angle_gamma   90.00
#
_symmetry.space_group_name_H-M   'P 1'
#
loop_
_entity.id
_entity.type
_entity.pdbx_description
1 polymer ?
#
loop_
_entity_poly.entity_id
_entity_poly.type
_entity_poly.pdbx_seq_one_letter_code
_entity_poly.pdbx_strand_id
1 'polypeptide(L)'
;MANSLLFKSLAGVGGIAAATGAAIGIPKLLEDKGELISELIKTKNPNKRLITSKSLEDADWKKAWESYRVANKDKSEDAWKLQGFDGQKNQEGQRAWDTFRTQCETNLKSKEISNSLLLSQVKDWCTK
;
A
#
# COMPACT_ATOMS: atom_id res chain seq x y z
N MET A 1 -27.87 19.15 -40.43
CA MET A 1 -27.57 18.36 -39.22
C MET A 1 -27.29 16.93 -39.64
N ALA A 2 -26.15 16.39 -39.18
CA ALA A 2 -25.60 15.05 -39.42
C ALA A 2 -25.39 14.60 -40.88
N ASN A 3 -24.19 14.86 -41.42
CA ASN A 3 -23.67 14.16 -42.59
C ASN A 3 -22.73 13.04 -42.08
N SER A 4 -23.17 11.79 -42.15
CA SER A 4 -22.35 10.62 -41.78
C SER A 4 -21.26 10.39 -42.83
N LEU A 5 -20.01 10.55 -42.43
CA LEU A 5 -18.85 10.23 -43.26
C LEU A 5 -18.43 8.78 -43.06
N LEU A 6 -18.52 8.08 -44.18
CA LEU A 6 -18.08 6.73 -44.51
C LEU A 6 -16.73 6.33 -43.89
N PHE A 7 -16.73 5.21 -43.16
CA PHE A 7 -15.52 4.44 -42.88
C PHE A 7 -15.00 3.81 -44.18
N LYS A 8 -13.78 4.19 -44.60
CA LYS A 8 -13.00 3.45 -45.59
C LYS A 8 -11.74 2.91 -44.92
N SER A 9 -11.80 1.63 -44.57
CA SER A 9 -10.63 0.80 -44.29
C SER A 9 -9.80 0.64 -45.56
N LEU A 10 -8.53 1.07 -45.52
CA LEU A 10 -7.53 0.65 -46.49
C LEU A 10 -6.41 -0.06 -45.75
N ALA A 11 -6.41 -1.39 -45.85
CA ALA A 11 -5.27 -2.23 -45.56
C ALA A 11 -4.22 -1.97 -46.64
N GLY A 12 -3.09 -1.39 -46.25
CA GLY A 12 -1.89 -1.30 -47.09
C GLY A 12 -0.82 -2.23 -46.53
N VAL A 13 -0.69 -3.42 -47.12
CA VAL A 13 0.47 -4.29 -46.96
C VAL A 13 1.62 -3.64 -47.73
N GLY A 14 2.68 -3.23 -47.05
CA GLY A 14 3.84 -2.62 -47.70
C GLY A 14 5.10 -2.67 -46.83
N GLY A 15 5.99 -3.61 -47.15
CA GLY A 15 7.44 -3.46 -47.06
C GLY A 15 8.10 -3.46 -45.67
N ILE A 16 8.82 -4.55 -45.37
CA ILE A 16 9.83 -4.57 -44.31
C ILE A 16 11.05 -3.76 -44.81
N ALA A 17 11.41 -2.70 -44.09
CA ALA A 17 12.72 -2.07 -44.20
C ALA A 17 13.29 -1.88 -42.78
N ALA A 18 14.26 -2.70 -42.42
CA ALA A 18 15.02 -2.55 -41.19
C ALA A 18 16.11 -1.49 -41.40
N ALA A 19 16.09 -0.42 -40.61
CA ALA A 19 17.25 0.44 -40.39
C ALA A 19 17.17 1.07 -38.98
N THR A 20 18.03 0.56 -38.10
CA THR A 20 18.62 1.14 -36.89
C THR A 20 18.18 2.56 -36.48
N GLY A 21 17.54 2.67 -35.32
CA GLY A 21 17.32 3.91 -34.59
C GLY A 21 16.35 3.69 -33.43
N ALA A 22 16.85 3.19 -32.31
CA ALA A 22 16.04 2.94 -31.12
C ALA A 22 15.55 4.26 -30.52
N ALA A 23 14.32 4.65 -30.86
CA ALA A 23 13.52 5.52 -30.01
C ALA A 23 12.41 4.67 -29.39
N ILE A 24 12.80 3.81 -28.43
CA ILE A 24 11.84 3.34 -27.43
C ILE A 24 11.58 4.55 -26.53
N GLY A 25 10.75 5.47 -27.03
CA GLY A 25 10.10 6.45 -26.18
C GLY A 25 9.21 5.66 -25.25
N ILE A 26 9.73 5.28 -24.08
CA ILE A 26 8.90 4.85 -22.97
C ILE A 26 7.98 6.04 -22.74
N PRO A 27 6.66 5.92 -22.98
CA PRO A 27 5.77 7.02 -22.66
C PRO A 27 5.82 7.11 -21.15
N LYS A 28 6.46 8.14 -20.59
CA LYS A 28 6.00 8.89 -19.41
C LYS A 28 5.24 8.02 -18.39
N LEU A 29 5.84 6.90 -17.98
CA LEU A 29 5.29 5.91 -17.04
C LEU A 29 5.94 6.05 -15.65
N LEU A 30 6.83 7.04 -15.52
CA LEU A 30 7.63 7.35 -14.35
C LEU A 30 7.29 8.72 -13.76
N GLU A 31 6.09 9.25 -14.03
CA GLU A 31 5.67 10.50 -13.38
C GLU A 31 4.87 10.17 -12.11
N ASP A 32 5.56 10.31 -10.97
CA ASP A 32 5.05 10.35 -9.60
C ASP A 32 4.83 9.02 -8.85
N LYS A 33 5.82 8.11 -8.89
CA LYS A 33 5.98 7.08 -7.85
C LYS A 33 6.99 7.55 -6.79
N GLY A 34 6.61 8.55 -5.99
CA GLY A 34 7.26 8.71 -4.68
C GLY A 34 7.35 7.34 -3.99
N GLU A 35 8.51 7.00 -3.43
CA GLU A 35 8.76 5.70 -2.80
C GLU A 35 7.68 5.49 -1.73
N LEU A 36 6.93 4.40 -1.82
CA LEU A 36 5.93 4.07 -0.80
C LEU A 36 6.66 3.58 0.44
N ILE A 37 6.08 3.84 1.60
CA ILE A 37 6.59 3.26 2.86
C ILE A 37 6.72 1.73 2.76
N SER A 38 5.80 1.05 2.07
CA SER A 38 5.89 -0.39 1.81
C SER A 38 7.14 -0.81 1.06
N GLU A 39 7.57 -0.03 0.06
CA GLU A 39 8.77 -0.33 -0.74
C GLU A 39 10.04 0.00 0.03
N LEU A 40 10.03 1.09 0.80
CA LEU A 40 11.14 1.45 1.68
C LEU A 40 11.40 0.37 2.72
N ILE A 41 10.37 -0.15 3.39
CA ILE A 41 10.50 -1.22 4.39
C ILE A 41 11.09 -2.49 3.77
N LYS A 42 10.57 -2.92 2.61
CA LYS A 42 11.09 -4.10 1.90
C LYS A 42 12.57 -3.94 1.53
N THR A 43 12.98 -2.73 1.15
CA THR A 43 14.35 -2.46 0.67
C THR A 43 15.34 -2.25 1.80
N LYS A 44 14.94 -1.56 2.88
CA LYS A 44 15.85 -1.11 3.96
C LYS A 44 15.78 -1.97 5.22
N ASN A 45 14.79 -2.85 5.35
CA ASN A 45 14.62 -3.70 6.54
C ASN A 45 14.52 -5.18 6.14
N PRO A 46 15.65 -5.84 5.78
CA PRO A 46 15.63 -7.22 5.30
C PRO A 46 15.08 -8.24 6.33
N ASN A 47 15.11 -7.90 7.61
CA ASN A 47 14.60 -8.71 8.71
C ASN A 47 13.11 -8.48 9.01
N LYS A 48 12.42 -7.62 8.26
CA LYS A 48 11.00 -7.32 8.46
C LYS A 48 10.23 -7.60 7.18
N ARG A 49 9.10 -8.30 7.29
CA ARG A 49 8.22 -8.58 6.16
C ARG A 49 6.84 -8.01 6.41
N LEU A 50 6.23 -7.41 5.39
CA LEU A 50 4.84 -6.94 5.51
C LEU A 50 3.92 -8.13 5.80
N ILE A 51 2.92 -7.92 6.66
CA ILE A 51 1.87 -8.91 6.88
C ILE A 51 0.93 -8.85 5.67
N THR A 52 0.85 -9.93 4.89
CA THR A 52 0.06 -9.98 3.64
C THR A 52 -1.21 -10.82 3.75
N SER A 53 -1.38 -11.53 4.87
CA SER A 53 -2.55 -12.37 5.12
C SER A 53 -3.84 -11.56 5.05
N LYS A 54 -4.90 -12.15 4.52
CA LYS A 54 -6.23 -11.52 4.46
C LYS A 54 -7.15 -11.93 5.60
N SER A 55 -6.76 -12.96 6.35
CA SER A 55 -7.50 -13.42 7.51
C SER A 55 -7.18 -12.56 8.73
N LEU A 56 -8.20 -12.08 9.44
CA LEU A 56 -8.03 -11.42 10.74
C LEU A 56 -7.73 -12.43 11.87
N GLU A 57 -7.88 -13.72 11.60
CA GLU A 57 -7.51 -14.79 12.53
C GLU A 57 -6.01 -15.14 12.48
N ASP A 58 -5.30 -14.60 11.50
CA ASP A 58 -3.87 -14.82 11.28
C ASP A 58 -3.04 -14.43 12.51
N ALA A 59 -2.06 -15.28 12.85
CA ALA A 59 -1.26 -15.10 14.05
C ALA A 59 -0.42 -13.81 14.01
N ASP A 60 0.07 -13.41 12.84
CA ASP A 60 0.86 -12.18 12.68
C ASP A 60 -0.05 -10.96 12.86
N TRP A 61 -1.25 -10.99 12.29
CA TRP A 61 -2.23 -9.91 12.49
C TRP A 61 -2.70 -9.81 13.95
N LYS A 62 -2.96 -10.93 14.62
CA LYS A 62 -3.33 -10.95 16.05
C LYS A 62 -2.24 -10.33 16.91
N LYS A 63 -0.98 -10.72 16.68
CA LYS A 63 0.18 -10.18 17.39
C LYS A 63 0.37 -8.69 17.13
N ALA A 64 0.22 -8.25 15.88
CA ALA A 64 0.33 -6.84 15.52
C ALA A 64 -0.75 -5.98 16.17
N TRP A 65 -2.01 -6.46 16.14
CA TRP A 65 -3.13 -5.79 16.80
C TRP A 65 -2.92 -5.69 18.31
N GLU A 66 -2.48 -6.77 18.95
CA GLU A 66 -2.18 -6.80 20.38
C GLU A 66 -1.09 -5.78 20.75
N SER A 67 -0.01 -5.72 19.96
CA SER A 67 1.07 -4.73 20.15
C SER A 67 0.54 -3.28 20.04
N TYR A 68 -0.29 -3.00 19.03
CA TYR A 68 -0.94 -1.70 18.88
C TYR A 68 -1.82 -1.35 20.07
N ARG A 69 -2.68 -2.29 20.49
CA ARG A 69 -3.62 -2.14 21.60
C ARG A 69 -2.88 -1.81 22.88
N VAL A 70 -1.89 -2.62 23.26
CA VAL A 70 -1.10 -2.42 24.48
C VAL A 70 -0.35 -1.08 24.46
N ALA A 71 0.21 -0.68 23.32
CA ALA A 71 0.92 0.58 23.19
C ALA A 71 0.03 1.84 23.29
N ASN A 72 -1.30 1.69 23.18
CA ASN A 72 -2.24 2.81 23.08
C ASN A 72 -3.39 2.78 24.10
N LYS A 73 -3.66 1.65 24.78
CA LYS A 73 -4.86 1.48 25.64
C LYS A 73 -4.97 2.48 26.80
N ASP A 74 -3.84 2.93 27.32
CA ASP A 74 -3.75 3.85 28.47
C ASP A 74 -3.65 5.33 28.04
N LYS A 75 -3.67 5.60 26.72
CA LYS A 75 -3.65 6.97 26.18
C LYS A 75 -5.06 7.53 26.05
N SER A 76 -5.17 8.86 26.03
CA SER A 76 -6.43 9.54 25.72
C SER A 76 -6.90 9.29 24.29
N GLU A 77 -5.96 9.11 23.36
CA GLU A 77 -6.21 8.80 21.96
C GLU A 77 -5.09 7.88 21.46
N ASP A 78 -5.44 6.93 20.60
CA ASP A 78 -4.48 6.02 19.99
C ASP A 78 -3.69 6.69 18.87
N ALA A 79 -2.50 6.16 18.59
CA ALA A 79 -1.56 6.73 17.64
C ALA A 79 -2.15 6.98 16.24
N TRP A 80 -3.11 6.17 15.80
CA TRP A 80 -3.77 6.30 14.50
C TRP A 80 -5.22 6.78 14.57
N LYS A 81 -5.72 7.14 15.76
CA LYS A 81 -7.07 7.69 15.95
C LYS A 81 -8.16 6.78 15.38
N LEU A 82 -8.05 5.47 15.61
CA LEU A 82 -8.92 4.49 14.97
C LEU A 82 -10.36 4.63 15.49
N GLN A 83 -11.32 4.80 14.58
CA GLN A 83 -12.73 4.92 14.93
C GLN A 83 -13.25 3.67 15.66
N GLY A 84 -13.57 3.81 16.94
CA GLY A 84 -14.06 2.71 17.78
C GLY A 84 -12.97 2.01 18.60
N PHE A 85 -11.75 2.55 18.66
CA PHE A 85 -10.66 2.00 19.46
C PHE A 85 -11.03 1.80 20.94
N ASP A 86 -11.77 2.72 21.54
CA ASP A 86 -12.19 2.62 22.96
C ASP A 86 -13.00 1.36 23.27
N GLY A 87 -13.82 0.89 22.32
CA GLY A 87 -14.57 -0.35 22.47
C GLY A 87 -13.74 -1.62 22.27
N GLN A 88 -12.52 -1.47 21.73
CA GLN A 88 -11.62 -2.57 21.37
C GLN A 88 -10.39 -2.66 22.28
N LYS A 89 -10.00 -1.56 22.95
CA LYS A 89 -8.71 -1.45 23.65
C LYS A 89 -8.51 -2.42 24.83
N ASN A 90 -9.58 -2.97 25.38
CA ASN A 90 -9.54 -3.94 26.48
C ASN A 90 -9.80 -5.39 26.04
N GLN A 91 -9.94 -5.65 24.72
CA GLN A 91 -10.24 -6.98 24.19
C GLN A 91 -8.96 -7.76 23.88
N GLU A 92 -8.43 -8.46 24.88
CA GLU A 92 -7.18 -9.22 24.75
C GLU A 92 -7.38 -10.55 24.02
N GLY A 93 -6.35 -11.00 23.29
CA GLY A 93 -6.32 -12.32 22.67
C GLY A 93 -7.34 -12.55 21.55
N GLN A 94 -8.03 -11.49 21.12
CA GLN A 94 -9.01 -11.56 20.04
C GLN A 94 -8.35 -11.54 18.67
N ARG A 95 -9.14 -11.87 17.66
CA ARG A 95 -8.78 -11.64 16.26
C ARG A 95 -8.39 -10.19 16.01
N ALA A 96 -7.54 -9.96 15.02
CA ALA A 96 -7.18 -8.61 14.64
C ALA A 96 -8.42 -7.83 14.21
N TRP A 97 -8.42 -6.54 14.52
CA TRP A 97 -9.52 -5.67 14.17
C TRP A 97 -9.39 -5.15 12.74
N ASP A 98 -10.51 -5.09 12.02
CA ASP A 98 -10.52 -4.73 10.59
C ASP A 98 -10.07 -3.28 10.37
N THR A 99 -10.57 -2.34 11.19
CA THR A 99 -10.19 -0.92 11.13
C THR A 99 -8.68 -0.73 11.31
N PHE A 100 -8.07 -1.48 12.24
CA PHE A 100 -6.63 -1.48 12.44
C PHE A 100 -5.87 -1.99 11.19
N ARG A 101 -6.28 -3.13 10.63
CA ARG A 101 -5.68 -3.69 9.41
C ARG A 101 -5.79 -2.71 8.24
N THR A 102 -6.97 -2.13 8.04
CA THR A 102 -7.25 -1.16 6.96
C THR A 102 -6.39 0.09 7.10
N GLN A 103 -6.23 0.60 8.33
CA GLN A 103 -5.33 1.73 8.59
C GLN A 103 -3.87 1.38 8.31
N CYS A 104 -3.43 0.19 8.71
CA CYS A 104 -2.10 -0.32 8.41
C CYS A 104 -1.84 -0.39 6.89
N GLU A 105 -2.77 -0.96 6.11
CA GLU A 105 -2.68 -1.01 4.64
C GLU A 105 -2.66 0.40 4.01
N THR A 106 -3.36 1.36 4.62
CA THR A 106 -3.39 2.76 4.20
C THR A 106 -2.05 3.43 4.45
N ASN A 107 -1.50 3.29 5.66
CA ASN A 107 -0.22 3.86 6.05
C ASN A 107 0.94 3.31 5.20
N LEU A 108 0.91 2.01 4.87
CA LEU A 108 1.90 1.38 3.99
C LEU A 108 1.90 1.95 2.57
N LYS A 109 0.76 2.44 2.08
CA LYS A 109 0.60 3.09 0.77
C LYS A 109 0.91 4.60 0.82
N SER A 110 1.28 5.14 1.97
CA SER A 110 1.67 6.55 2.08
C SER A 110 3.03 6.80 1.41
N LYS A 111 3.19 8.01 0.87
CA LYS A 111 4.44 8.55 0.34
C LYS A 111 5.23 9.37 1.38
N GLU A 112 4.76 9.42 2.63
CA GLU A 112 5.41 10.17 3.73
C GLU A 112 6.65 9.45 4.28
N ILE A 113 7.61 9.12 3.42
CA ILE A 113 8.82 8.37 3.79
C ILE A 113 9.74 9.12 4.76
N SER A 114 9.62 10.46 4.84
CA SER A 114 10.35 11.31 5.79
C SER A 114 9.69 11.36 7.16
N ASN A 115 8.46 10.86 7.31
CA ASN A 115 7.76 10.77 8.58
C ASN A 115 8.30 9.58 9.37
N SER A 116 9.35 9.81 10.15
CA SER A 116 10.04 8.78 10.95
C SER A 116 9.11 8.11 11.96
N LEU A 117 8.14 8.87 12.52
CA LEU A 117 7.14 8.35 13.44
C LEU A 117 6.24 7.33 12.74
N LEU A 118 5.64 7.71 11.60
CA LEU A 118 4.79 6.83 10.82
C LEU A 118 5.55 5.58 10.36
N LEU A 119 6.78 5.77 9.88
CA LEU A 119 7.64 4.67 9.43
C LEU A 119 7.94 3.68 10.57
N SER A 120 8.24 4.18 11.77
CA SER A 120 8.43 3.33 12.96
C SER A 120 7.14 2.57 13.31
N GLN A 121 6.01 3.28 13.35
CA GLN A 121 4.72 2.68 13.70
C GLN A 121 4.30 1.57 12.75
N VAL A 122 4.40 1.77 11.42
CA VAL A 122 4.09 0.69 10.48
C VAL A 122 5.12 -0.42 10.53
N LYS A 123 6.39 -0.12 10.82
CA LYS A 123 7.40 -1.17 11.01
C LYS A 123 7.06 -2.04 12.23
N ASP A 124 6.50 -1.46 13.29
CA ASP A 124 6.18 -2.20 14.51
C ASP A 124 4.84 -2.95 14.41
N TRP A 125 3.87 -2.40 13.68
CA TRP A 125 2.48 -2.89 13.70
C TRP A 125 1.97 -3.42 12.35
N CYS A 126 2.74 -3.31 11.26
CA CYS A 126 2.38 -3.83 9.94
C CYS A 126 3.36 -4.89 9.41
N THR A 127 4.34 -5.29 10.22
CA THR A 127 5.37 -6.24 9.81
C THR A 127 5.52 -7.39 10.79
N LYS A 128 6.04 -8.51 10.29
CA LYS A 128 6.49 -9.67 11.05
C LYS A 128 8.00 -9.83 10.95
#